data_AF-A0AA95FHD2-F1
#
_entry.id   AF-A0AA95FHD2-F1
#
_cell.length_a   1.000
_cell.length_b   1.000
_cell.length_c   1.000
_cell.angle_alpha   90.00
_cell.angle_beta   90.00
_cell.angle_gamma   90.00
#
_symmetry.space_group_name_H-M   'P 1'
#
loop_
_entity.id
_entity.type
_entity.pdbx_description
1 polymer ?
#
loop_
_entity_poly.entity_id
_entity_poly.type
_entity_poly.pdbx_seq_one_letter_code
_entity_poly.pdbx_strand_id
1 'polypeptide(L)'
;MSTTNTETEPAGVVRLREARERAAARDVVDDGDAPRLPEVGSWMHSLDEGGISIMRSSSIFGAASVILLRGDEIQIDQEMLEAKRDRFGNPGWSGVLHDEQAQVERWGAVRLRPGRAPQDLEPWTPGSALWAEQREKARREAHGLPTAEARSEALAEVHRRFGAAPTTSVVLNSARTPSERAAAEQSQRIRTAASKGEPNLPPSRAGA
;
A
#
# COMPACT_ATOMS: atom_id res chain seq x y z
N MET A 1 56.18 37.97 -14.74
CA MET A 1 54.98 37.43 -15.44
C MET A 1 55.13 35.92 -15.44
N SER A 2 54.53 35.23 -14.48
CA SER A 2 54.60 33.77 -14.39
C SER A 2 53.44 33.17 -15.20
N THR A 3 53.76 32.50 -16.29
CA THR A 3 52.80 31.75 -17.10
C THR A 3 52.49 30.44 -16.39
N THR A 4 51.28 30.31 -15.85
CA THR A 4 50.78 29.05 -15.29
C THR A 4 50.51 28.10 -16.46
N ASN A 5 51.33 27.07 -16.60
CA ASN A 5 51.08 25.97 -17.53
C ASN A 5 49.86 25.17 -17.04
N THR A 6 48.75 25.30 -17.76
CA THR A 6 47.57 24.44 -17.58
C THR A 6 47.85 23.12 -18.29
N GLU A 7 48.64 22.26 -17.65
CA GLU A 7 48.81 20.87 -18.09
C GLU A 7 47.44 20.19 -18.06
N THR A 8 46.95 19.82 -19.24
CA THR A 8 45.62 19.22 -19.42
C THR A 8 45.68 17.79 -18.89
N GLU A 9 45.02 17.54 -17.76
CA GLU A 9 44.97 16.20 -17.17
C GLU A 9 44.42 15.17 -18.17
N PRO A 10 45.02 13.98 -18.27
CA PRO A 10 44.52 12.93 -19.14
C PRO A 10 43.14 12.44 -18.66
N ALA A 11 42.23 12.21 -19.61
CA ALA A 11 40.82 11.90 -19.35
C ALA A 11 40.58 10.70 -18.40
N GLY A 12 41.53 9.76 -18.31
CA GLY A 12 41.46 8.64 -17.37
C GLY A 12 41.59 9.06 -15.90
N VAL A 13 42.42 10.07 -15.61
CA VAL A 13 42.64 10.60 -14.25
C VAL A 13 41.42 11.38 -13.78
N VAL A 14 40.81 12.17 -14.68
CA VAL A 14 39.57 12.90 -14.41
C VAL A 14 38.44 11.92 -14.04
N ARG A 15 38.23 10.85 -14.83
CA ARG A 15 37.21 9.84 -14.53
C ARG A 15 37.47 9.10 -13.21
N LEU A 16 38.73 8.81 -12.89
CA LEU A 16 39.06 8.14 -11.64
C LEU A 16 38.83 9.05 -10.43
N ARG A 17 39.16 10.34 -10.54
CA ARG A 17 38.87 11.35 -9.52
C ARG A 17 37.37 11.52 -9.34
N GLU A 18 36.59 11.71 -10.40
CA GLU A 18 35.13 11.81 -10.33
C GLU A 18 34.49 10.55 -9.75
N ALA A 19 35.01 9.36 -10.08
CA ALA A 19 34.52 8.10 -9.51
C ALA A 19 34.83 8.01 -8.01
N ARG A 20 36.02 8.46 -7.58
CA ARG A 20 36.40 8.52 -6.16
C ARG A 20 35.61 9.57 -5.39
N GLU A 21 35.39 10.74 -5.97
CA GLU A 21 34.56 11.80 -5.38
C GLU A 21 33.11 11.37 -5.26
N ARG A 22 32.56 10.65 -6.27
CA ARG A 22 31.21 10.09 -6.21
C ARG A 22 31.08 8.93 -5.22
N ALA A 23 32.15 8.15 -5.03
CA ALA A 23 32.20 7.12 -3.99
C ALA A 23 32.32 7.75 -2.60
N ALA A 24 33.20 8.73 -2.42
CA ALA A 24 33.35 9.46 -1.17
C ALA A 24 32.07 10.23 -0.79
N ALA A 25 31.39 10.84 -1.76
CA ALA A 25 30.10 11.50 -1.53
C ALA A 25 28.96 10.52 -1.16
N ARG A 26 29.11 9.22 -1.45
CA ARG A 26 28.22 8.16 -0.94
C ARG A 26 28.61 7.66 0.45
N ASP A 27 29.88 7.80 0.83
CA ASP A 27 30.39 7.41 2.14
C ASP A 27 30.24 8.50 3.22
N VAL A 28 30.01 9.78 2.83
CA VAL A 28 29.59 10.84 3.77
C VAL A 28 28.07 10.82 3.96
N VAL A 29 27.54 9.63 4.21
CA VAL A 29 26.21 9.45 4.79
C VAL A 29 26.40 9.60 6.30
N ASP A 30 25.65 10.52 6.89
CA ASP A 30 25.72 10.97 8.28
C ASP A 30 25.96 9.79 9.25
N ASP A 31 26.88 9.92 10.22
CA ASP A 31 27.07 8.90 11.28
C ASP A 31 25.78 8.75 12.15
N GLY A 32 24.79 9.62 11.95
CA GLY A 32 23.42 9.49 12.45
C GLY A 32 22.48 8.60 11.59
N ASP A 33 22.92 8.09 10.44
CA ASP A 33 22.11 7.37 9.43
C ASP A 33 22.37 5.84 9.43
N ALA A 34 23.20 5.34 10.35
CA ALA A 34 23.32 3.90 10.55
C ALA A 34 21.95 3.33 10.97
N PRO A 35 21.46 2.26 10.32
CA PRO A 35 20.14 1.72 10.61
C PRO A 35 20.04 1.35 12.09
N ARG A 36 19.12 2.01 12.80
CA ARG A 36 18.88 1.74 14.21
C ARG A 36 18.42 0.30 14.36
N LEU A 37 19.26 -0.52 14.98
CA LEU A 37 18.91 -1.91 15.27
C LEU A 37 18.04 -2.00 16.52
N PRO A 38 17.05 -2.92 16.55
CA PRO A 38 16.30 -3.20 17.77
C PRO A 38 17.18 -3.81 18.85
N GLU A 39 16.83 -3.51 20.10
CA GLU A 39 17.47 -4.08 21.28
C GLU A 39 16.86 -5.45 21.61
N VAL A 40 17.68 -6.36 22.14
CA VAL A 40 17.20 -7.63 22.69
C VAL A 40 16.24 -7.36 23.86
N GLY A 41 15.13 -8.08 23.90
CA GLY A 41 14.07 -7.92 24.88
C GLY A 41 13.05 -6.84 24.51
N SER A 42 13.31 -6.03 23.49
CA SER A 42 12.31 -5.09 22.94
C SER A 42 11.18 -5.84 22.23
N TRP A 43 10.05 -5.17 22.02
CA TRP A 43 8.89 -5.74 21.35
C TRP A 43 8.77 -5.18 19.94
N MET A 44 8.17 -5.96 19.05
CA MET A 44 7.65 -5.47 17.78
C MET A 44 6.28 -6.10 17.51
N HIS A 45 5.49 -5.44 16.67
CA HIS A 45 4.23 -5.99 16.19
C HIS A 45 4.13 -5.89 14.66
N SER A 46 3.35 -6.80 14.09
CA SER A 46 3.08 -6.83 12.66
C SER A 46 1.87 -5.96 12.31
N LEU A 47 1.99 -5.23 11.21
CA LEU A 47 0.90 -4.51 10.55
C LEU A 47 0.41 -5.25 9.30
N ASP A 48 1.07 -6.35 8.93
CA ASP A 48 0.82 -7.06 7.68
C ASP A 48 -0.35 -8.05 7.81
N GLU A 49 -1.45 -7.75 7.12
CA GLU A 49 -2.61 -8.62 7.06
C GLU A 49 -2.32 -9.93 6.31
N GLY A 50 -1.42 -9.90 5.32
CA GLY A 50 -1.04 -11.08 4.53
C GLY A 50 -0.07 -12.02 5.26
N GLY A 51 0.42 -11.61 6.44
CA GLY A 51 1.40 -12.34 7.21
C GLY A 51 2.85 -12.05 6.76
N ILE A 52 3.72 -11.78 7.72
CA ILE A 52 5.15 -11.63 7.49
C ILE A 52 5.93 -12.77 8.16
N SER A 53 6.79 -13.44 7.40
CA SER A 53 7.66 -14.48 7.92
C SER A 53 8.90 -13.87 8.58
N ILE A 54 9.04 -14.09 9.88
CA ILE A 54 10.18 -13.69 10.69
C ILE A 54 10.99 -14.92 11.06
N MET A 55 12.27 -14.93 10.66
CA MET A 55 13.19 -15.98 11.12
C MET A 55 13.43 -15.85 12.62
N ARG A 56 13.25 -16.96 13.34
CA ARG A 56 13.53 -17.07 14.78
C ARG A 56 14.84 -17.76 15.09
N SER A 57 15.23 -18.72 14.25
CA SER A 57 16.42 -19.54 14.48
C SER A 57 17.17 -19.76 13.19
N SER A 58 18.50 -19.82 13.29
CA SER A 58 19.40 -20.29 12.23
C SER A 58 19.58 -21.82 12.25
N SER A 59 19.02 -22.50 13.26
CA SER A 59 19.10 -23.95 13.40
C SER A 59 18.33 -24.65 12.28
N ILE A 60 19.01 -25.57 11.59
CA ILE A 60 18.44 -26.42 10.54
C ILE A 60 17.40 -27.43 11.07
N PHE A 61 17.32 -27.62 12.39
CA PHE A 61 16.43 -28.59 13.03
C PHE A 61 15.26 -27.95 13.80
N GLY A 62 15.18 -26.61 13.86
CA GLY A 62 14.15 -25.87 14.57
C GLY A 62 13.08 -25.26 13.66
N ALA A 63 11.98 -24.77 14.26
CA ALA A 63 11.01 -23.92 13.57
C ALA A 63 11.68 -22.59 13.19
N ALA A 64 12.33 -22.58 12.02
CA ALA A 64 13.21 -21.51 11.57
C ALA A 64 12.48 -20.17 11.41
N SER A 65 11.16 -20.16 11.20
CA SER A 65 10.37 -18.94 11.07
C SER A 65 9.02 -19.00 11.77
N VAL A 66 8.54 -17.84 12.19
CA VAL A 66 7.16 -17.58 12.63
C VAL A 66 6.49 -16.66 11.61
N ILE A 67 5.22 -16.91 11.29
CA ILE A 67 4.40 -16.00 10.48
C ILE A 67 3.64 -15.11 11.45
N LEU A 68 3.85 -13.79 11.36
CA LEU A 68 3.13 -12.80 12.15
C LEU A 68 2.02 -12.18 11.32
N LEU A 69 0.77 -12.34 11.76
CA LEU A 69 -0.39 -11.64 11.22
C LEU A 69 -0.50 -10.24 11.83
N ARG A 70 -1.31 -9.38 11.22
CA ARG A 70 -1.57 -8.04 11.74
C ARG A 70 -2.08 -8.10 13.18
N GLY A 71 -1.42 -7.35 14.08
CA GLY A 71 -1.73 -7.34 15.51
C GLY A 71 -0.92 -8.33 16.33
N ASP A 72 -0.28 -9.33 15.71
CA ASP A 72 0.63 -10.22 16.42
C ASP A 72 1.84 -9.44 16.92
N GLU A 73 2.21 -9.69 18.17
CA GLU A 73 3.39 -9.14 18.81
C GLU A 73 4.40 -10.22 19.16
N ILE A 74 5.68 -9.87 19.08
CA ILE A 74 6.78 -10.77 19.45
C ILE A 74 7.87 -9.98 20.17
N GLN A 75 8.42 -10.59 21.22
CA GLN A 75 9.63 -10.09 21.87
C GLN A 75 10.84 -10.51 21.05
N ILE A 76 11.69 -9.54 20.73
CA ILE A 76 12.92 -9.75 19.97
C ILE A 76 13.94 -10.39 20.90
N ASP A 77 14.33 -11.62 20.60
CA ASP A 77 15.43 -12.29 21.30
C ASP A 77 16.75 -12.18 20.51
N GLN A 78 17.85 -12.60 21.14
CA GLN A 78 19.17 -12.60 20.53
C GLN A 78 19.23 -13.54 19.31
N GLU A 79 18.55 -14.69 19.37
CA GLU A 79 18.58 -15.71 18.32
C GLU A 79 17.93 -15.20 17.03
N MET A 80 16.84 -14.44 17.13
CA MET A 80 16.17 -13.75 16.03
C MET A 80 17.09 -12.76 15.32
N LEU A 81 17.87 -11.98 16.08
CA LEU A 81 18.80 -11.00 15.52
C LEU A 81 19.98 -11.69 14.81
N GLU A 82 20.50 -12.77 15.38
CA GLU A 82 21.56 -13.57 14.78
C GLU A 82 21.08 -14.30 13.52
N ALA A 83 19.91 -14.91 13.57
CA ALA A 83 19.31 -15.63 12.45
C ALA A 83 19.03 -14.71 11.25
N LYS A 84 18.80 -13.41 11.47
CA LYS A 84 18.40 -12.53 10.38
C LYS A 84 19.55 -12.03 9.50
N ARG A 85 20.80 -12.14 9.96
CA ARG A 85 21.94 -11.69 9.17
C ARG A 85 22.06 -12.51 7.90
N ASP A 86 22.04 -11.84 6.75
CA ASP A 86 22.27 -12.53 5.48
C ASP A 86 23.73 -12.97 5.34
N ARG A 87 24.05 -13.67 4.24
CA ARG A 87 25.42 -14.13 3.94
C ARG A 87 26.45 -12.99 3.82
N PHE A 88 26.00 -11.75 3.66
CA PHE A 88 26.83 -10.55 3.56
C PHE A 88 26.83 -9.75 4.88
N GLY A 89 26.16 -10.24 5.93
CA GLY A 89 26.05 -9.58 7.23
C GLY A 89 24.97 -8.51 7.31
N ASN A 90 24.12 -8.34 6.29
CA ASN A 90 23.08 -7.31 6.32
C ASN A 90 21.98 -7.69 7.34
N PRO A 91 21.49 -6.73 8.15
CA PRO A 91 20.56 -6.96 9.26
C PRO A 91 19.12 -7.34 8.84
N GLY A 92 18.82 -7.42 7.55
CA GLY A 92 17.55 -7.93 7.06
C GLY A 92 16.35 -7.11 7.54
N TRP A 93 15.40 -7.70 8.29
CA TRP A 93 14.22 -6.99 8.80
C TRP A 93 14.57 -6.06 9.96
N SER A 94 15.58 -6.44 10.75
CA SER A 94 15.99 -5.68 11.94
C SER A 94 16.59 -4.32 11.58
N GLY A 95 17.21 -4.19 10.40
CA GLY A 95 17.72 -2.92 9.90
C GLY A 95 16.67 -1.95 9.37
N VAL A 96 15.43 -2.40 9.15
CA VAL A 96 14.33 -1.56 8.63
C VAL A 96 13.20 -1.36 9.65
N LEU A 97 13.30 -1.97 10.84
CA LEU A 97 12.22 -1.91 11.84
C LEU A 97 11.91 -0.47 12.27
N HIS A 98 12.94 0.36 12.41
CA HIS A 98 12.82 1.76 12.83
C HIS A 98 12.76 2.76 11.66
N ASP A 99 12.76 2.27 10.41
CA ASP A 99 12.75 3.08 9.21
C ASP A 99 11.56 2.71 8.32
N GLU A 100 10.49 3.50 8.43
CA GLU A 100 9.27 3.31 7.66
C GLU A 100 9.51 3.50 6.15
N GLN A 101 10.41 4.41 5.76
CA GLN A 101 10.70 4.68 4.36
C GLN A 101 11.43 3.47 3.75
N ALA A 102 12.43 2.92 4.42
CA ALA A 102 13.11 1.71 3.97
C ALA A 102 12.16 0.51 3.88
N GLN A 103 11.16 0.39 4.77
CA GLN A 103 10.12 -0.62 4.63
C GLN A 103 9.25 -0.39 3.39
N VAL A 104 8.84 0.85 3.12
CA VAL A 104 8.05 1.18 1.91
C VAL A 104 8.85 0.91 0.64
N GLU A 105 10.13 1.28 0.58
CA GLU A 105 11.00 1.01 -0.57
C GLU A 105 11.18 -0.50 -0.79
N ARG A 106 11.30 -1.28 0.29
CA ARG A 106 11.53 -2.72 0.22
C ARG A 106 10.27 -3.54 -0.05
N TRP A 107 9.15 -3.18 0.56
CA TRP A 107 7.94 -4.00 0.61
C TRP A 107 6.69 -3.32 0.03
N GLY A 108 6.80 -2.05 -0.36
CA GLY A 108 5.67 -1.22 -0.82
C GLY A 108 4.77 -0.70 0.30
N ALA A 109 5.01 -1.11 1.56
CA ALA A 109 4.22 -0.71 2.73
C ALA A 109 5.00 -0.95 4.03
N VAL A 110 4.61 -0.26 5.10
CA VAL A 110 5.10 -0.53 6.45
C VAL A 110 4.45 -1.80 6.98
N ARG A 111 5.25 -2.81 7.32
CA ARG A 111 4.78 -4.13 7.78
C ARG A 111 5.08 -4.41 9.24
N LEU A 112 6.07 -3.75 9.82
CA LEU A 112 6.50 -3.95 11.20
C LEU A 112 6.61 -2.60 11.89
N ARG A 113 6.26 -2.57 13.18
CA ARG A 113 6.53 -1.42 14.05
C ARG A 113 7.15 -1.86 15.37
N PRO A 114 8.06 -1.06 15.95
CA PRO A 114 8.57 -1.31 17.28
C PRO A 114 7.48 -1.10 18.34
N GLY A 115 7.62 -1.79 19.47
CA GLY A 115 6.67 -1.77 20.57
C GLY A 115 5.58 -2.83 20.46
N ARG A 116 4.77 -2.91 21.53
CA ARG A 116 3.58 -3.77 21.60
C ARG A 116 2.51 -3.31 20.61
N ALA A 117 1.66 -4.24 20.20
CA ALA A 117 0.50 -3.90 19.38
C ALA A 117 -0.44 -2.98 20.18
N PRO A 118 -0.94 -1.88 19.59
CA PRO A 118 -2.01 -1.08 20.20
C PRO A 118 -3.24 -1.96 20.50
N GLN A 119 -3.91 -1.71 21.62
CA GLN A 119 -5.08 -2.52 22.03
C GLN A 119 -6.27 -2.37 21.08
N ASP A 120 -6.34 -1.25 20.36
CA ASP A 120 -7.33 -0.91 19.34
C ASP A 120 -6.92 -1.33 17.93
N LEU A 121 -5.78 -2.02 17.77
CA LEU A 121 -5.33 -2.50 16.47
C LEU A 121 -6.19 -3.66 16.00
N GLU A 122 -7.08 -3.38 15.06
CA GLU A 122 -7.88 -4.42 14.40
C GLU A 122 -6.98 -5.33 13.54
N PRO A 123 -7.27 -6.65 13.48
CA PRO A 123 -6.47 -7.62 12.74
C PRO A 123 -6.69 -7.54 11.22
N TRP A 124 -7.48 -6.58 10.75
CA TRP A 124 -7.74 -6.30 9.34
C TRP A 124 -7.53 -4.81 9.05
N THR A 125 -7.31 -4.50 7.78
CA THR A 125 -7.19 -3.12 7.29
C THR A 125 -8.52 -2.66 6.67
N PRO A 126 -9.06 -1.49 7.03
CA PRO A 126 -10.28 -0.97 6.39
C PRO A 126 -10.21 -1.00 4.86
N GLY A 127 -11.20 -1.64 4.23
CA GLY A 127 -11.28 -1.80 2.79
C GLY A 127 -10.55 -3.03 2.22
N SER A 128 -9.84 -3.81 3.04
CA SER A 128 -9.24 -5.08 2.61
C SER A 128 -10.29 -6.19 2.41
N ALA A 129 -9.86 -7.29 1.79
CA ALA A 129 -10.71 -8.48 1.65
C ALA A 129 -11.08 -9.08 3.01
N LEU A 130 -10.13 -9.18 3.94
CA LEU A 130 -10.41 -9.70 5.28
C LEU A 130 -11.36 -8.76 6.04
N TRP A 131 -11.19 -7.44 5.92
CA TRP A 131 -12.14 -6.49 6.49
C TRP A 131 -13.56 -6.70 5.93
N ALA A 132 -13.70 -6.93 4.62
CA ALA A 132 -15.00 -7.16 3.99
C ALA A 132 -15.65 -8.46 4.47
N GLU A 133 -14.85 -9.53 4.60
CA GLU A 133 -15.29 -10.81 5.15
C GLU A 133 -15.73 -10.69 6.61
N GLN A 134 -14.94 -10.02 7.44
CA GLN A 134 -15.22 -9.83 8.86
C GLN A 134 -16.45 -8.94 9.08
N ARG A 135 -16.61 -7.90 8.26
CA ARG A 135 -17.81 -7.06 8.23
C ARG A 135 -19.05 -7.88 7.86
N GLU A 136 -18.96 -8.70 6.82
CA GLU A 136 -20.08 -9.53 6.36
C GLU A 136 -20.45 -10.61 7.39
N LYS A 137 -19.45 -11.21 8.04
CA LYS A 137 -19.65 -12.14 9.15
C LYS A 137 -20.40 -11.48 10.30
N ALA A 138 -19.93 -10.32 10.78
CA ALA A 138 -20.57 -9.57 11.86
C ALA A 138 -22.00 -9.14 11.50
N ARG A 139 -22.23 -8.76 10.23
CA ARG A 139 -23.56 -8.45 9.72
C ARG A 139 -24.50 -9.67 9.75
N ARG A 140 -24.02 -10.85 9.33
CA ARG A 140 -24.81 -12.10 9.38
C ARG A 140 -25.16 -12.48 10.82
N GLU A 141 -24.20 -12.37 11.73
CA GLU A 141 -24.41 -12.60 13.16
C GLU A 141 -25.47 -11.65 13.73
N ALA A 142 -25.39 -10.35 13.41
CA ALA A 142 -26.41 -9.36 13.81
C ALA A 142 -27.82 -9.72 13.29
N HIS A 143 -27.94 -10.15 12.04
CA HIS A 143 -29.21 -10.61 11.47
C HIS A 143 -29.74 -11.90 12.11
N GLY A 144 -28.87 -12.74 12.66
CA GLY A 144 -29.22 -13.96 13.37
C GLY A 144 -29.84 -13.74 14.75
N LEU A 145 -29.86 -12.50 15.27
CA LEU A 145 -30.41 -12.20 16.58
C LEU A 145 -31.95 -12.37 16.63
N PRO A 146 -32.51 -12.85 17.76
CA PRO A 146 -33.93 -13.23 17.84
C PRO A 146 -34.91 -12.06 17.77
N THR A 147 -34.56 -10.91 18.37
CA THR A 147 -35.44 -9.75 18.48
C THR A 147 -35.06 -8.66 17.48
N ALA A 148 -36.04 -7.82 17.12
CA ALA A 148 -35.82 -6.72 16.18
C ALA A 148 -34.91 -5.63 16.77
N GLU A 149 -35.06 -5.38 18.08
CA GLU A 149 -34.28 -4.41 18.85
C GLU A 149 -32.81 -4.84 18.94
N ALA A 150 -32.54 -6.09 19.32
CA ALA A 150 -31.15 -6.59 19.41
C ALA A 150 -30.47 -6.58 18.03
N ARG A 151 -31.23 -6.90 16.97
CA ARG A 151 -30.74 -6.82 15.59
C ARG A 151 -30.40 -5.39 15.17
N SER A 152 -31.25 -4.41 15.49
CA SER A 152 -31.01 -3.01 15.10
C SER A 152 -29.80 -2.44 15.83
N GLU A 153 -29.63 -2.74 17.12
CA GLU A 153 -28.46 -2.36 17.92
C GLU A 153 -27.17 -3.00 17.38
N ALA A 154 -27.19 -4.30 17.09
CA ALA A 154 -26.03 -5.00 16.55
C ALA A 154 -25.64 -4.48 15.15
N LEU A 155 -26.62 -4.18 14.29
CA LEU A 155 -26.36 -3.57 12.98
C LEU A 155 -25.80 -2.15 13.11
N ALA A 156 -26.25 -1.37 14.10
CA ALA A 156 -25.68 -0.06 14.40
C ALA A 156 -24.21 -0.19 14.86
N GLU A 157 -23.89 -1.21 15.66
CA GLU A 157 -22.49 -1.49 16.05
C GLU A 157 -21.62 -1.91 14.86
N VAL A 158 -22.13 -2.78 13.98
CA VAL A 158 -21.43 -3.12 12.74
C VAL A 158 -21.15 -1.87 11.91
N HIS A 159 -22.09 -0.94 11.82
CA HIS A 159 -21.88 0.35 11.14
C HIS A 159 -20.84 1.22 11.86
N ARG A 160 -20.85 1.29 13.19
CA ARG A 160 -19.83 2.04 13.96
C ARG A 160 -18.42 1.48 13.74
N ARG A 161 -18.25 0.16 13.82
CA ARG A 161 -16.94 -0.51 13.74
C ARG A 161 -16.39 -0.59 12.32
N PHE A 162 -17.23 -0.93 11.34
CA PHE A 162 -16.81 -1.16 9.96
C PHE A 162 -17.17 -0.01 9.02
N GLY A 163 -17.89 1.03 9.44
CA GLY A 163 -18.33 2.09 8.55
C GLY A 163 -19.48 1.69 7.61
N ALA A 164 -19.83 2.63 6.72
CA ALA A 164 -20.93 2.46 5.78
C ALA A 164 -20.68 1.29 4.83
N ALA A 165 -21.77 0.65 4.37
CA ALA A 165 -21.64 -0.38 3.35
C ALA A 165 -20.98 0.21 2.09
N PRO A 166 -19.95 -0.45 1.51
CA PRO A 166 -19.47 -0.02 0.22
C PRO A 166 -20.63 -0.03 -0.76
N THR A 167 -20.81 1.07 -1.49
CA THR A 167 -21.88 1.20 -2.48
C THR A 167 -21.64 0.17 -3.59
N THR A 168 -22.31 -0.98 -3.51
CA THR A 168 -22.19 -2.05 -4.52
C THR A 168 -22.89 -1.71 -5.83
N SER A 169 -23.62 -0.59 -5.88
CA SER A 169 -24.18 -0.05 -7.12
C SER A 169 -23.07 0.55 -7.98
N VAL A 170 -22.32 -0.30 -8.66
CA VAL A 170 -21.62 0.12 -9.88
C VAL A 170 -22.71 0.36 -10.90
N VAL A 171 -22.95 1.61 -11.29
CA VAL A 171 -23.79 1.91 -12.45
C VAL A 171 -23.06 1.35 -13.67
N LEU A 172 -23.32 0.09 -14.01
CA LEU A 172 -22.78 -0.61 -15.18
C LEU A 172 -23.23 0.02 -16.50
N ASN A 173 -24.08 1.05 -16.44
CA ASN A 173 -24.60 1.78 -17.57
C ASN A 173 -24.07 3.23 -17.57
N SER A 174 -22.74 3.37 -17.73
CA SER A 174 -22.17 4.63 -18.22
C SER A 174 -22.38 4.82 -19.73
N ALA A 175 -22.92 3.80 -20.41
CA ALA A 175 -23.46 3.98 -21.75
C ALA A 175 -24.62 4.97 -21.66
N ARG A 176 -24.49 6.10 -22.37
CA ARG A 176 -25.58 7.06 -22.55
C ARG A 176 -26.86 6.30 -22.85
N THR A 177 -27.90 6.61 -22.11
CA THR A 177 -29.22 6.00 -22.34
C THR A 177 -29.60 6.19 -23.82
N PRO A 178 -30.35 5.27 -24.45
CA PRO A 178 -30.78 5.44 -25.84
C PRO A 178 -31.43 6.81 -26.10
N SER A 179 -32.11 7.37 -25.11
CA SER A 179 -32.68 8.73 -25.14
C SER A 179 -31.62 9.84 -25.17
N GLU A 180 -30.55 9.74 -24.36
CA GLU A 180 -29.44 10.71 -24.42
C GLU A 180 -28.69 10.67 -25.76
N ARG A 181 -28.54 9.48 -26.36
CA ARG A 181 -27.98 9.35 -27.71
C ARG A 181 -28.90 9.98 -28.75
N ALA A 182 -30.19 9.68 -28.72
CA ALA A 182 -31.17 10.26 -29.63
C ALA A 182 -31.26 11.79 -29.50
N ALA A 183 -31.22 12.33 -28.27
CA ALA A 183 -31.23 13.77 -28.02
C ALA A 183 -29.95 14.46 -28.53
N ALA A 184 -28.78 13.82 -28.39
CA ALA A 184 -27.53 14.33 -28.93
C ALA A 184 -27.53 14.35 -30.47
N GLU A 185 -28.03 13.28 -31.11
CA GLU A 185 -28.20 13.21 -32.56
C GLU A 185 -29.17 14.28 -33.06
N GLN A 186 -30.31 14.46 -32.39
CA GLN A 186 -31.28 15.48 -32.73
C GLN A 186 -30.70 16.89 -32.60
N SER A 187 -29.93 17.14 -31.53
CA SER A 187 -29.25 18.42 -31.32
C SER A 187 -28.21 18.70 -32.41
N GLN A 188 -27.46 17.68 -32.85
CA GLN A 188 -26.55 17.79 -33.99
C GLN A 188 -27.31 18.10 -35.29
N ARG A 189 -28.42 17.41 -35.56
CA ARG A 189 -29.26 17.67 -36.75
C ARG A 189 -29.79 19.09 -36.76
N ILE A 190 -30.29 19.60 -35.63
CA ILE A 190 -30.77 20.98 -35.50
C ILE A 190 -29.64 21.97 -35.80
N ARG A 191 -28.45 21.78 -35.23
CA ARG A 191 -27.29 22.66 -35.50
C ARG A 191 -26.88 22.63 -36.97
N THR A 192 -26.81 21.44 -37.57
CA THR A 192 -26.45 21.29 -38.99
C THR A 192 -27.50 21.94 -39.89
N ALA A 193 -28.80 21.72 -39.64
CA ALA A 193 -29.90 22.33 -40.39
C ALA A 193 -29.88 23.86 -40.26
N ALA A 194 -29.68 24.38 -39.04
CA ALA A 194 -29.55 25.81 -38.79
C ALA A 194 -28.36 26.43 -39.55
N SER A 195 -27.24 25.72 -39.65
CA SER A 195 -26.07 26.20 -40.41
C SER A 195 -26.26 26.18 -41.94
N LYS A 196 -27.19 25.36 -42.46
CA LYS A 196 -27.45 25.21 -43.91
C LYS A 196 -28.66 25.98 -44.42
N GLY A 197 -29.50 26.52 -43.53
CA GLY A 197 -30.75 27.20 -43.91
C GLY A 197 -31.88 26.25 -44.33
N GLU A 198 -31.75 24.94 -44.05
CA GLU A 198 -32.74 23.91 -44.40
C GLU A 198 -33.73 23.69 -43.25
N PRO A 199 -35.04 23.48 -43.52
CA PRO A 199 -36.00 23.15 -42.48
C PRO A 199 -35.73 21.76 -41.89
N ASN A 200 -35.61 21.69 -40.56
CA ASN A 200 -35.37 20.44 -39.81
C ASN A 200 -36.65 19.58 -39.75
N LEU A 201 -36.92 18.83 -40.82
CA LEU A 201 -38.03 17.89 -40.87
C LEU A 201 -37.58 16.48 -40.41
N PRO A 202 -38.39 15.76 -39.62
CA PRO A 202 -38.10 14.38 -39.26
C PRO A 202 -38.01 13.50 -40.52
N PRO A 203 -37.22 12.41 -40.50
CA PRO A 203 -37.13 11.50 -41.64
C PRO A 203 -38.54 10.99 -41.97
N SER A 204 -38.96 11.19 -43.22
CA SER A 204 -40.20 10.62 -43.73
C SER A 204 -40.12 9.10 -43.56
N ARG A 205 -41.09 8.52 -42.83
CA ARG A 205 -41.24 7.07 -42.74
C ARG A 205 -41.68 6.54 -44.11
N ALA A 206 -40.71 6.27 -44.97
CA ALA A 206 -40.95 5.64 -46.25
C ALA A 206 -41.12 4.13 -46.03
N GLY A 207 -42.32 3.62 -46.35
CA GLY A 207 -42.58 2.21 -46.68
C GLY A 207 -42.72 1.25 -45.50
N ALA A 208 -43.98 0.84 -45.26
CA ALA A 208 -44.30 -0.47 -44.71
C ALA A 208 -44.09 -1.54 -45.79
#